data_AF-A0A023BTU7-F1
#
_entry.id   AF-A0A023BTU7-F1
#
_cell.length_a   1.000
_cell.length_b   1.000
_cell.length_c   1.000
_cell.angle_alpha   90.00
_cell.angle_beta   90.00
_cell.angle_gamma   90.00
#
_symmetry.space_group_name_H-M   'P 1'
#
loop_
_entity.id
_entity.type
_entity.pdbx_description
1 polymer ?
#
loop_
_entity_poly.entity_id
_entity_poly.type
_entity_poly.pdbx_seq_one_letter_code
_entity_poly.pdbx_strand_id
1 'polypeptide(L)'
;MKLEDIKKEAAQYKYNDISSLSSKIREFKNKGVSFLGCVAFVQVNQEISLNEARELTVKLDAYNEDEKKRIDAAYQLMLSEFKEEE
;
A
#
# COMPACT_ATOMS: atom_id res chain seq x y z
N MET A 1 9.97 9.34 3.71
CA MET A 1 10.97 8.35 3.26
C MET A 1 10.97 8.34 1.74
N LYS A 2 12.13 8.20 1.08
CA LYS A 2 12.18 8.10 -0.40
C LYS A 2 11.78 6.68 -0.84
N LEU A 3 11.30 6.53 -2.06
CA LEU A 3 10.84 5.25 -2.60
C LEU A 3 11.94 4.18 -2.58
N GLU A 4 13.17 4.59 -2.86
CA GLU A 4 14.35 3.75 -2.98
C GLU A 4 14.73 3.17 -1.63
N ASP A 5 14.57 3.95 -0.56
CA ASP A 5 14.81 3.50 0.81
C ASP A 5 13.74 2.48 1.22
N ILE A 6 12.47 2.72 0.85
CA ILE A 6 11.36 1.80 1.10
C ILE A 6 11.60 0.45 0.41
N LYS A 7 12.03 0.48 -0.86
CA LYS A 7 12.31 -0.75 -1.63
C LYS A 7 13.50 -1.51 -1.05
N LYS A 8 14.55 -0.82 -0.59
CA LYS A 8 15.68 -1.46 0.10
C LYS A 8 15.23 -2.14 1.39
N GLU A 9 14.42 -1.47 2.20
CA GLU A 9 13.89 -2.04 3.44
C GLU A 9 12.98 -3.24 3.16
N ALA A 10 12.14 -3.17 2.12
CA ALA A 10 11.29 -4.27 1.69
C ALA A 10 12.06 -5.55 1.30
N ALA A 11 13.26 -5.40 0.76
CA ALA A 11 14.11 -6.52 0.34
C ALA A 11 14.90 -7.16 1.50
N GLN A 12 15.00 -6.51 2.66
CA GLN A 12 15.79 -7.01 3.79
C GLN A 12 15.13 -8.17 4.53
N TYR A 13 13.80 -8.21 4.58
CA TYR A 13 13.06 -9.21 5.33
C TYR A 13 11.70 -9.49 4.71
N LYS A 14 11.45 -10.73 4.29
CA LYS A 14 10.16 -11.17 3.74
C LYS A 14 9.17 -11.46 4.86
N TYR A 15 8.05 -10.74 4.88
CA TYR A 15 6.96 -11.03 5.82
C TYR A 15 6.14 -12.21 5.30
N ASN A 16 6.09 -13.29 6.07
CA ASN A 16 5.39 -14.52 5.69
C ASN A 16 3.96 -14.62 6.25
N ASP A 17 3.57 -13.67 7.11
CA ASP A 17 2.23 -13.59 7.68
C ASP A 17 1.67 -12.17 7.56
N ILE A 18 0.35 -12.09 7.40
CA ILE A 18 -0.38 -10.83 7.16
C ILE A 18 -0.34 -9.90 8.39
N SER A 19 -0.26 -10.46 9.61
CA SER A 19 -0.26 -9.67 10.84
C SER A 19 1.04 -8.87 11.01
N SER A 20 2.17 -9.51 10.77
CA SER A 20 3.49 -8.88 10.80
C SER A 20 3.64 -7.86 9.67
N LEU A 21 3.16 -8.18 8.46
CA LEU A 21 3.12 -7.23 7.35
C LEU A 21 2.26 -6.00 7.70
N SER A 22 1.07 -6.21 8.26
CA SER A 22 0.17 -5.14 8.72
C SER A 22 0.83 -4.26 9.78
N SER A 23 1.51 -4.87 10.74
CA SER A 23 2.24 -4.16 11.80
C SER A 23 3.34 -3.27 11.22
N LYS A 24 4.08 -3.75 10.21
CA LYS A 24 5.10 -2.96 9.52
C LYS A 24 4.50 -1.78 8.76
N ILE A 25 3.39 -1.99 8.07
CA ILE A 25 2.70 -0.92 7.35
C ILE A 25 2.12 0.12 8.30
N ARG A 26 1.64 -0.29 9.49
CA ARG A 26 1.21 0.64 10.55
C ARG A 26 2.38 1.48 11.06
N GLU A 27 3.56 0.88 11.25
CA GLU A 27 4.78 1.61 11.62
C GLU A 27 5.12 2.68 10.57
N PHE A 28 5.08 2.33 9.29
CA PHE A 28 5.35 3.25 8.18
C PHE A 28 4.34 4.39 8.12
N LYS A 29 3.05 4.08 8.23
CA LYS A 29 1.99 5.08 8.31
C LYS A 29 2.21 6.06 9.47
N ASN A 30 2.56 5.56 10.66
CA ASN A 30 2.84 6.39 11.83
C ASN A 30 4.10 7.27 11.64
N LYS A 31 5.04 6.84 10.80
CA LYS A 31 6.22 7.62 10.39
C LYS A 31 5.93 8.61 9.25
N GLY A 32 4.67 8.73 8.81
CA GLY A 32 4.27 9.64 7.73
C GLY A 32 4.65 9.14 6.33
N VAL A 33 4.90 7.83 6.15
CA VAL A 33 5.02 7.24 4.82
C VAL A 33 3.66 7.31 4.12
N SER A 34 3.64 7.78 2.88
CA SER A 34 2.42 7.88 2.10
C SER A 34 1.85 6.49 1.77
N PHE A 35 0.55 6.44 1.47
CA PHE A 35 -0.10 5.19 1.05
C PHE A 35 0.63 4.53 -0.15
N LEU A 36 1.02 5.31 -1.16
CA LEU A 36 1.78 4.79 -2.30
C LEU A 36 3.16 4.26 -1.91
N GLY A 37 3.81 4.86 -0.90
CA GLY A 37 5.03 4.31 -0.32
C GLY A 37 4.79 2.96 0.35
N CYS A 38 3.70 2.82 1.11
CA CYS A 38 3.29 1.54 1.70
C CYS A 38 2.98 0.49 0.62
N VAL A 39 2.30 0.86 -0.46
CA VAL A 39 2.04 -0.04 -1.60
C VAL A 39 3.34 -0.50 -2.24
N ALA A 40 4.30 0.41 -2.47
CA ALA A 40 5.59 0.05 -3.04
C ALA A 40 6.39 -0.90 -2.14
N PHE A 41 6.28 -0.74 -0.81
CA PHE A 41 6.85 -1.69 0.14
C PHE A 41 6.23 -3.08 -0.04
N VAL A 42 4.89 -3.16 0.03
CA VAL A 42 4.16 -4.43 -0.08
C VAL A 42 4.45 -5.12 -1.41
N GLN A 43 4.49 -4.37 -2.51
CA GLN A 43 4.79 -4.88 -3.84
C GLN A 43 6.15 -5.59 -3.89
N VAL A 44 7.20 -4.92 -3.40
CA VAL A 44 8.56 -5.47 -3.41
C VAL A 44 8.70 -6.61 -2.40
N ASN A 45 8.11 -6.48 -1.22
CA ASN A 45 8.24 -7.47 -0.16
C ASN A 45 7.53 -8.80 -0.49
N GLN A 46 6.36 -8.71 -1.12
CA GLN A 46 5.52 -9.86 -1.46
C GLN A 46 5.75 -10.36 -2.88
N GLU A 47 6.52 -9.64 -3.70
CA GLU A 47 6.84 -9.99 -5.09
C GLU A 47 5.57 -10.15 -5.96
N ILE A 48 4.61 -9.24 -5.77
CA ILE A 48 3.31 -9.24 -6.44
C ILE A 48 3.16 -8.04 -7.38
N SER A 49 2.11 -8.05 -8.21
CA SER A 49 1.81 -6.91 -9.09
C SER A 49 1.42 -5.65 -8.30
N LEU A 50 1.51 -4.49 -8.94
CA LEU A 50 1.10 -3.22 -8.33
C LEU A 50 -0.38 -3.22 -7.93
N ASN A 51 -1.25 -3.84 -8.74
CA ASN A 51 -2.67 -3.95 -8.44
C ASN A 51 -2.92 -4.80 -7.19
N GLU A 52 -2.30 -5.99 -7.13
CA GLU A 52 -2.39 -6.87 -5.96
C GLU A 52 -1.81 -6.21 -4.70
N ALA A 53 -0.69 -5.49 -4.81
CA ALA A 53 -0.10 -4.76 -3.70
C ALA A 53 -1.01 -3.66 -3.17
N ARG A 54 -1.70 -2.91 -4.05
CA ARG A 54 -2.69 -1.90 -3.63
C ARG A 54 -3.82 -2.56 -2.84
N GLU A 55 -4.43 -3.60 -3.40
CA GLU A 55 -5.55 -4.31 -2.78
C GLU A 55 -5.17 -4.91 -1.44
N LEU A 56 -4.00 -5.54 -1.36
CA LEU A 56 -3.48 -6.10 -0.13
C LEU A 56 -3.26 -5.00 0.91
N THR A 57 -2.62 -3.88 0.53
CA THR A 57 -2.33 -2.77 1.43
C THR A 57 -3.61 -2.19 2.06
N VAL A 58 -4.70 -2.05 1.29
CA VAL A 58 -6.00 -1.58 1.80
C VAL A 58 -6.64 -2.60 2.75
N LYS A 59 -6.44 -3.90 2.52
CA LYS A 59 -6.98 -4.98 3.37
C LYS A 59 -6.25 -5.15 4.70
N LEU A 60 -5.04 -4.59 4.86
CA LEU A 60 -4.30 -4.68 6.12
C LEU A 60 -5.00 -3.91 7.24
N ASP A 61 -4.96 -4.47 8.45
CA ASP A 61 -5.44 -3.82 9.69
C ASP A 61 -4.68 -2.52 10.05
N ALA A 62 -3.67 -2.13 9.27
CA ALA A 62 -3.01 -0.84 9.36
C ALA A 62 -3.94 0.34 9.05
N TYR A 63 -5.03 0.11 8.32
CA TYR A 63 -6.03 1.11 7.94
C TYR A 63 -7.39 0.79 8.55
N ASN A 64 -8.06 1.82 9.07
CA ASN A 64 -9.44 1.70 9.51
C ASN A 64 -10.42 1.84 8.34
N GLU A 65 -11.70 1.52 8.58
CA GLU A 65 -12.73 1.52 7.53
C GLU A 65 -12.91 2.87 6.84
N ASP A 66 -12.80 3.99 7.56
CA ASP A 66 -12.92 5.31 6.96
C ASP A 66 -11.73 5.66 6.08
N GLU A 67 -10.53 5.24 6.47
CA GLU A 67 -9.32 5.37 5.64
C GLU A 67 -9.42 4.54 4.37
N LYS A 68 -9.87 3.27 4.48
CA LYS A 68 -10.07 2.40 3.33
C LYS A 68 -11.05 3.03 2.34
N LYS A 69 -12.20 3.53 2.83
CA LYS A 69 -13.19 4.25 2.00
C LYS A 69 -12.60 5.47 1.29
N ARG A 70 -11.79 6.27 1.99
CA ARG A 70 -11.14 7.46 1.38
C ARG A 70 -10.13 7.07 0.31
N ILE A 71 -9.33 6.03 0.54
CA ILE A 71 -8.36 5.51 -0.43
C ILE A 71 -9.09 5.00 -1.68
N ASP A 72 -10.14 4.20 -1.50
CA ASP A 72 -10.92 3.66 -2.61
C ASP A 72 -11.62 4.77 -3.39
N ALA A 73 -12.20 5.76 -2.71
CA ALA A 73 -12.82 6.92 -3.39
C ALA A 73 -11.80 7.71 -4.23
N ALA A 74 -10.60 7.98 -3.69
CA ALA A 74 -9.54 8.65 -4.43
C ALA A 74 -9.06 7.83 -5.64
N TYR A 75 -8.98 6.50 -5.49
CA TYR A 75 -8.61 5.60 -6.57
C TYR A 75 -9.67 5.58 -7.68
N GLN A 76 -10.96 5.50 -7.33
CA GLN A 76 -12.06 5.53 -8.30
C GLN A 76 -12.15 6.88 -9.02
N LEU A 77 -11.94 7.98 -8.30
CA LEU A 77 -11.88 9.31 -8.89
C LEU A 77 -10.76 9.39 -9.93
N MET A 78 -9.55 8.96 -9.57
CA MET A 78 -8.42 8.92 -10.51
C MET A 78 -8.75 8.06 -11.73
N LEU A 79 -9.30 6.85 -11.55
CA LEU A 79 -9.69 5.99 -12.68
C LEU A 79 -10.75 6.63 -13.57
N SER A 80 -11.67 7.43 -13.03
CA SER A 80 -12.70 8.09 -13.82
C SER A 80 -12.14 9.13 -14.78
N GLU A 81 -10.95 9.71 -14.50
CA GLU A 81 -10.26 10.63 -15.42
C GLU A 81 -9.70 9.93 -16.66
N PHE A 82 -9.54 8.61 -16.61
CA PHE A 82 -9.02 7.79 -17.72
C PHE A 82 -10.11 6.97 -18.42
N LYS A 83 -11.37 7.07 -17.97
CA LYS A 83 -12.49 6.50 -18.71
C LYS A 83 -12.83 7.47 -19.84
N GLU A 84 -12.55 7.08 -21.07
CA GLU A 84 -13.09 7.78 -22.24
C GLU A 84 -14.62 7.69 -22.18
N GLU A 85 -15.30 8.82 -22.30
CA GLU A 85 -16.75 8.85 -22.53
C GLU A 85 -17.00 8.19 -23.90
N GLU A 86 -17.61 7.00 -23.90
CA GLU A 86 -18.07 6.32 -25.12
C GLU A 86 -19.10 7.16 -25.89
#